data_AF-A3WTW1-F1
#
_entry.id   AF-A3WTW1-F1
#
_cell.length_a   1.000
_cell.length_b   1.000
_cell.length_c   1.000
_cell.angle_alpha   90.00
_cell.angle_beta   90.00
_cell.angle_gamma   90.00
#
_symmetry.space_group_name_H-M   'P 1'
#
loop_
_entity.id
_entity.type
_entity.pdbx_description
1 polymer ?
#
loop_
_entity_poly.entity_id
_entity_poly.type
_entity_poly.pdbx_seq_one_letter_code
_entity_poly.pdbx_strand_id
1 'polypeptide(L)' 'MPGIASGESIKPASASVSRSQVEKSIKASFGGGFSVRDYIESNGRACASIEHLGNRYAVVSADLLDWSIVEASL' A
#
# COMPACT_ATOMS: atom_id res chain seq x y z
N MET A 1 2.00 -42.76 -12.75
CA MET A 1 2.99 -41.65 -12.73
C MET A 1 2.25 -40.33 -12.72
N PRO A 2 2.72 -39.34 -11.93
CA PRO A 2 2.06 -38.05 -11.68
C PRO A 2 2.20 -37.17 -12.92
N GLY A 3 1.39 -36.15 -13.23
CA GLY A 3 0.51 -35.29 -12.45
C GLY A 3 0.61 -33.90 -13.10
N ILE A 4 -0.49 -33.16 -13.20
CA ILE A 4 -0.56 -31.69 -13.15
C ILE A 4 -2.04 -31.31 -13.28
N ALA A 5 -2.71 -31.19 -12.13
CA ALA A 5 -3.89 -30.34 -12.05
C ALA A 5 -3.36 -28.90 -11.99
N SER A 6 -3.25 -28.24 -13.14
CA SER A 6 -3.09 -26.78 -13.16
C SER A 6 -4.41 -26.18 -12.76
N GLY A 7 -4.60 -25.98 -11.46
CA GLY A 7 -5.67 -25.15 -10.94
C GLY A 7 -5.48 -23.74 -11.47
N GLU A 8 -6.27 -23.39 -12.48
CA GLU A 8 -6.44 -22.00 -12.91
C GLU A 8 -7.12 -21.26 -11.76
N SER A 9 -6.28 -20.70 -10.88
CA SER A 9 -6.70 -19.75 -9.87
C SER A 9 -7.12 -18.50 -10.63
N ILE A 10 -8.43 -18.37 -10.84
CA ILE A 10 -9.07 -17.13 -11.26
C ILE A 10 -8.80 -16.11 -10.14
N LYS A 11 -7.64 -15.45 -10.20
CA LYS A 11 -7.39 -14.26 -9.42
C LYS A 11 -8.25 -13.17 -10.04
N PRO A 12 -9.18 -12.53 -9.33
CA PRO A 12 -9.75 -11.30 -9.83
C PRO A 12 -8.58 -10.36 -10.12
N ALA A 13 -8.54 -9.83 -11.34
CA ALA A 13 -7.51 -8.92 -11.82
C ALA A 13 -7.64 -7.57 -11.10
N SER A 14 -7.40 -7.55 -9.79
CA SER A 14 -6.93 -6.36 -9.10
C SER A 14 -5.44 -6.34 -9.37
N ALA A 15 -4.97 -5.47 -10.26
CA ALA A 15 -3.54 -5.27 -10.46
C ALA A 15 -2.91 -5.08 -9.08
N SER A 16 -2.15 -6.07 -8.60
CA SER A 16 -1.54 -6.01 -7.28
C SER A 16 -0.57 -4.83 -7.31
N VAL A 17 -1.00 -3.71 -6.75
CA VAL A 17 -0.21 -2.48 -6.71
C VAL A 17 1.07 -2.83 -6.00
N SER A 18 2.19 -2.70 -6.71
CA SER A 18 3.48 -3.06 -6.16
C SER A 18 3.82 -2.10 -5.01
N ARG A 19 4.44 -2.60 -3.94
CA ARG A 19 4.88 -1.77 -2.80
C ARG A 19 5.67 -0.52 -3.26
N SER A 20 6.46 -0.66 -4.32
CA SER A 20 7.20 0.45 -4.94
C SER A 20 6.31 1.53 -5.57
N GLN A 21 5.15 1.16 -6.10
CA GLN A 21 4.17 2.11 -6.64
C GLN A 21 3.46 2.87 -5.52
N VAL A 22 3.07 2.15 -4.46
CA VAL A 22 2.51 2.75 -3.23
C VAL A 22 3.48 3.78 -2.66
N GLU A 23 4.75 3.40 -2.47
CA GLU A 23 5.76 4.29 -1.92
C GLU A 23 5.95 5.55 -2.78
N LYS A 24 6.03 5.39 -4.12
CA LYS A 24 6.12 6.53 -5.03
C LYS A 24 4.90 7.45 -4.93
N SER A 25 3.72 6.87 -4.82
CA SER A 25 2.46 7.62 -4.69
C SER A 25 2.40 8.41 -3.39
N ILE A 26 2.70 7.77 -2.24
CA ILE A 26 2.79 8.46 -0.95
C ILE A 26 3.85 9.58 -1.01
N LYS A 27 4.98 9.35 -1.68
CA LYS A 27 6.04 10.35 -1.85
C LYS A 27 5.60 11.53 -2.72
N ALA A 28 4.69 11.31 -3.65
CA ALA A 28 4.09 12.38 -4.44
C ALA A 28 3.16 13.25 -3.59
N SER A 29 2.43 12.68 -2.63
CA SER A 29 1.52 13.44 -1.76
C SER A 29 2.24 14.16 -0.60
N PHE A 30 3.15 13.50 0.11
CA PHE A 30 3.80 14.06 1.31
C PHE A 30 5.24 14.52 1.09
N GLY A 31 5.83 14.26 -0.09
CA GLY A 31 7.24 14.54 -0.36
C GLY A 31 8.19 13.41 0.07
N GLY A 32 9.47 13.72 0.16
CA GLY A 32 10.49 12.77 0.65
C GLY A 32 10.64 12.77 2.18
N GLY A 33 11.52 11.90 2.70
CA GLY A 33 11.92 11.94 4.11
C GLY A 33 11.20 10.95 5.04
N PHE A 34 10.23 10.19 4.53
CA PHE A 34 9.56 9.12 5.28
C PHE A 34 9.95 7.73 4.77
N SER A 35 9.69 6.72 5.60
CA SER A 35 9.82 5.30 5.24
C SER A 35 8.47 4.59 5.34
N VAL A 36 8.10 3.79 4.33
CA VAL A 36 6.88 2.97 4.37
C VAL A 36 7.14 1.69 5.15
N ARG A 37 6.50 1.56 6.31
CA ARG A 37 6.61 0.40 7.21
C ARG A 37 5.74 -0.75 6.72
N ASP A 38 4.45 -0.48 6.54
CA ASP A 38 3.44 -1.45 6.15
C ASP A 38 2.48 -0.88 5.12
N TYR A 39 1.88 -1.76 4.35
CA TYR A 39 0.86 -1.46 3.34
C TYR A 39 -0.16 -2.58 3.31
N ILE A 40 -1.43 -2.20 3.30
CA ILE A 40 -2.55 -3.10 3.11
C ILE A 40 -3.60 -2.39 2.26
N GLU A 41 -4.18 -3.11 1.31
CA GLU A 41 -5.37 -2.65 0.61
C GLU A 41 -6.58 -3.38 1.19
N SER A 42 -7.59 -2.64 1.61
CA SER A 42 -8.81 -3.19 2.16
C SER A 42 -10.01 -2.46 1.59
N ASN A 43 -10.98 -3.20 1.05
CA ASN A 43 -12.23 -2.67 0.51
C ASN A 43 -12.04 -1.54 -0.53
N GLY A 44 -11.02 -1.64 -1.39
CA GLY A 44 -10.71 -0.63 -2.40
C GLY A 44 -10.09 0.66 -1.83
N ARG A 45 -9.65 0.64 -0.57
CA ARG A 45 -8.83 1.70 0.03
C ARG A 45 -7.45 1.17 0.37
N ALA A 46 -6.45 1.90 -0.04
CA ALA A 46 -5.07 1.69 0.33
C ALA A 46 -4.82 2.30 1.71
N CYS A 47 -4.26 1.53 2.62
CA CYS A 47 -3.83 1.97 3.94
C CYS A 47 -2.33 1.69 4.05
N ALA A 48 -1.55 2.67 4.49
CA ALA A 48 -0.12 2.50 4.72
C ALA A 48 0.29 3.08 6.07
N SER A 49 1.25 2.42 6.72
CA SER A 49 1.97 2.99 7.84
C SER A 49 3.26 3.61 7.32
N ILE A 50 3.47 4.89 7.57
CA ILE A 50 4.72 5.58 7.27
C ILE A 50 5.40 6.06 8.55
N GLU A 51 6.71 6.21 8.50
CA GLU A 51 7.50 6.80 9.59
C GLU A 51 8.27 8.00 9.07
N HIS A 52 8.16 9.13 9.77
CA HIS A 52 8.87 10.36 9.45
C HIS A 52 9.45 10.97 10.72
N LEU A 53 10.77 11.12 10.76
CA LEU A 53 11.53 11.68 11.89
C LEU A 53 11.21 10.99 13.24
N GLY A 54 11.05 9.66 13.22
CA GLY A 54 10.72 8.87 14.42
C GLY A 54 9.23 8.81 14.77
N ASN A 55 8.38 9.60 14.11
CA ASN A 55 6.93 9.59 14.32
C ASN A 55 6.27 8.64 13.32
N ARG A 56 5.23 7.91 13.77
CA ARG A 56 4.49 6.99 12.91
C ARG A 56 3.16 7.60 12.51
N TYR A 57 2.82 7.49 11.22
CA TYR A 57 1.56 7.96 10.67
C TYR A 57 0.86 6.83 9.95
N ALA A 58 -0.45 6.72 10.15
CA ALA A 58 -1.32 5.92 9.30
C ALA A 58 -1.90 6.83 8.22
N VAL A 59 -1.70 6.46 6.97
CA VAL A 59 -2.21 7.19 5.80
C VAL A 59 -3.14 6.30 5.00
N VAL A 60 -4.17 6.90 4.41
CA VAL A 60 -5.13 6.19 3.56
C VAL A 60 -5.30 6.91 2.23
N SER A 61 -5.63 6.13 1.20
CA SER A 61 -5.95 6.63 -0.13
C SER A 61 -7.05 5.76 -0.75
N ALA A 62 -7.94 6.39 -1.52
CA ALA A 62 -8.96 5.67 -2.29
C ALA A 62 -8.50 5.34 -3.72
N ASP A 63 -7.50 6.06 -4.23
CA ASP A 63 -7.10 6.05 -5.65
C ASP A 63 -5.59 5.92 -5.89
N LEU A 64 -4.79 5.88 -4.82
CA LEU A 64 -3.32 5.89 -4.88
C LEU A 64 -2.77 7.13 -5.59
N LEU A 65 -3.48 8.25 -5.51
CA LEU A 65 -3.04 9.55 -6.03
C LEU A 65 -3.03 10.58 -4.91
N ASP A 66 -4.08 10.57 -4.08
CA ASP A 66 -4.18 11.42 -2.90
C ASP A 66 -4.12 10.59 -1.62
N TRP A 67 -3.21 10.97 -0.71
CA TRP A 67 -3.06 10.32 0.58
C TRP A 67 -3.37 11.30 1.70
N SER A 68 -4.15 10.84 2.67
CA SER A 68 -4.51 11.58 3.86
C SER A 68 -4.06 10.86 5.12
N ILE A 69 -3.52 11.60 6.09
CA ILE A 69 -3.17 11.07 7.41
C ILE A 69 -4.46 10.88 8.21
N VAL A 70 -4.68 9.68 8.74
CA VAL A 70 -5.83 9.35 9.60
C VAL A 70 -5.44 9.15 11.05
N GLU A 71 -4.20 8.72 11.31
CA GLU A 71 -3.66 8.63 12.68
C GLU A 71 -2.20 9.05 12.72
N ALA A 72 -1.80 9.64 13.84
CA ALA A 72 -0.42 9.98 14.14
C ALA A 72 -0.08 9.48 15.55
N SER A 73 1.07 8.85 15.70
CA SER A 73 1.64 8.43 16.98
C SER A 73 3.04 9.00 17.10
N LEU A 74 3.26 9.73 18.20
CA LEU A 74 4.52 10.38 18.58
C LEU A 74 5.39 9.41 19.39
#